data_AF-A0A351SEC6-F1
#
_entry.id   AF-A0A351SEC6-F1
#
_cell.length_a   1.000
_cell.length_b   1.000
_cell.length_c   1.000
_cell.angle_alpha   90.00
_cell.angle_beta   90.00
_cell.angle_gamma   90.00
#
_symmetry.space_group_name_H-M   'P 1'
#
loop_
_entity.id
_entity.type
_entity.pdbx_description
1 polymer ?
#
loop_
_entity_poly.entity_id
_entity_poly.type
_entity_poly.pdbx_seq_one_letter_code
_entity_poly.pdbx_strand_id
1 'polypeptide(L)'
;MQNTTHLVCTHCQATNRIPTERLNDAPKCGKCHASLFTAQPVELTSANFQNYMANNDLPILVDFWAPWCSPCKMMAPYFAEAAKQLGVRLHPA
;
A
#
# COMPACT_ATOMS: atom_id res chain seq x y z
N MET A 1 22.33 -11.09 -7.63
CA MET A 1 21.79 -10.81 -6.28
C MET A 1 20.30 -10.55 -6.47
N GLN A 2 19.42 -11.30 -5.82
CA GLN A 2 17.97 -11.10 -5.99
C GLN A 2 17.56 -9.85 -5.23
N ASN A 3 17.14 -8.81 -5.95
CA ASN A 3 16.59 -7.60 -5.34
C ASN A 3 15.25 -7.97 -4.71
N THR A 4 15.10 -7.64 -3.43
CA THR A 4 13.88 -7.90 -2.69
C THR A 4 13.28 -6.60 -2.21
N THR A 5 11.96 -6.50 -2.32
CA THR A 5 11.14 -5.36 -1.91
C THR A 5 10.38 -5.75 -0.64
N HIS A 6 10.42 -4.91 0.38
CA HIS A 6 9.66 -5.06 1.61
C HIS A 6 8.30 -4.37 1.47
N LEU A 7 7.24 -5.08 1.86
CA LEU A 7 5.86 -4.59 1.85
C LEU A 7 5.18 -4.83 3.20
N VAL A 8 4.55 -3.79 3.76
CA VAL A 8 3.72 -3.90 4.96
C VAL A 8 2.33 -4.39 4.59
N CYS A 9 1.88 -5.49 5.18
CA CYS A 9 0.54 -6.04 4.95
C CYS A 9 -0.55 -5.12 5.49
N THR A 10 -1.53 -4.77 4.64
CA THR A 10 -2.68 -3.91 4.98
C THR A 10 -3.68 -4.51 5.95
N HIS A 11 -3.61 -5.82 6.17
CA HIS A 11 -4.51 -6.54 7.07
C HIS A 11 -3.91 -6.77 8.47
N CYS A 12 -2.64 -7.20 8.55
CA CYS A 12 -2.01 -7.60 9.81
C CYS A 12 -0.71 -6.87 10.16
N GLN A 13 -0.29 -5.90 9.33
CA GLN A 13 0.89 -5.06 9.52
C GLN A 13 2.25 -5.78 9.52
N ALA A 14 2.28 -7.09 9.24
CA ALA A 14 3.54 -7.80 9.05
C ALA A 14 4.29 -7.28 7.82
N THR A 15 5.61 -7.11 7.95
CA THR A 15 6.51 -6.84 6.83
C THR A 15 6.76 -8.14 6.06
N ASN A 16 6.61 -8.09 4.74
CA ASN A 16 6.78 -9.21 3.83
C ASN A 16 7.91 -8.88 2.87
N ARG A 17 8.81 -9.85 2.66
CA ARG A 17 9.91 -9.72 1.71
C ARG A 17 9.51 -10.42 0.41
N ILE A 18 9.39 -9.65 -0.66
CA ILE A 18 8.94 -10.13 -1.97
C ILE A 18 10.11 -9.97 -2.96
N PRO A 19 10.49 -11.01 -3.72
CA PRO A 19 11.41 -10.82 -4.84
C PRO A 19 10.81 -9.80 -5.82
N THR A 20 11.57 -8.78 -6.20
CA THR A 20 11.04 -7.64 -6.97
C THR A 20 10.41 -8.11 -8.29
N GLU A 21 10.95 -9.15 -8.90
CA GLU A 21 10.44 -9.79 -10.11
C GLU A 21 9.06 -10.45 -9.95
N ARG A 22 8.62 -10.71 -8.71
CA ARG A 22 7.34 -11.35 -8.35
C ARG A 22 6.31 -10.38 -7.78
N LEU A 23 6.56 -9.07 -7.80
CA LEU A 23 5.60 -8.08 -7.29
C LEU A 23 4.26 -8.14 -8.04
N ASN A 24 4.27 -8.54 -9.32
CA ASN A 24 3.07 -8.65 -10.14
C ASN A 24 2.35 -10.00 -10.01
N ASP A 25 2.87 -10.95 -9.24
CA ASP A 25 2.33 -12.33 -9.10
C ASP A 25 1.22 -12.43 -8.03
N ALA A 26 0.51 -11.33 -7.73
CA ALA A 26 -0.48 -11.26 -6.65
C ALA A 26 0.03 -11.83 -5.30
N PRO A 27 1.13 -11.31 -4.75
CA PRO A 27 1.73 -11.86 -3.53
C PRO A 27 0.78 -11.75 -2.33
N LYS A 28 0.79 -12.81 -1.52
CA LYS A 28 0.02 -12.89 -0.27
C LYS A 28 0.93 -12.68 0.93
N CYS A 29 0.36 -12.19 2.02
CA CYS A 29 1.07 -12.05 3.27
C CYS A 29 1.48 -13.42 3.85
N GLY A 30 2.74 -13.56 4.26
CA GLY A 30 3.23 -14.80 4.88
C GLY A 30 2.66 -15.08 6.28
N LYS A 31 2.09 -14.08 6.96
CA LYS A 31 1.51 -14.21 8.32
C LYS A 31 0.00 -14.47 8.30
N CYS A 32 -0.76 -13.72 7.50
CA CYS A 32 -2.23 -13.79 7.51
C CYS A 32 -2.84 -14.24 6.18
N HIS A 33 -2.04 -14.50 5.15
CA HIS A 33 -2.46 -14.98 3.83
C HIS A 33 -3.39 -14.04 3.03
N ALA A 34 -3.71 -12.86 3.54
CA ALA A 34 -4.40 -11.81 2.79
C ALA A 34 -3.56 -11.34 1.60
N SER A 35 -4.21 -10.82 0.55
CA SER A 35 -3.53 -10.14 -0.55
C SER A 35 -2.72 -8.96 -0.03
N LEU A 36 -1.49 -8.77 -0.51
CA LEU A 36 -0.71 -7.57 -0.22
C LEU A 36 -1.17 -6.36 -1.03
N PHE A 37 -1.84 -6.59 -2.16
CA PHE A 37 -2.41 -5.54 -2.99
C PHE A 37 -3.93 -5.67 -2.98
N THR A 38 -4.60 -4.70 -2.36
CA THR A 38 -6.06 -4.66 -2.23
C THR A 38 -6.73 -3.67 -3.17
N ALA A 39 -5.95 -2.87 -3.93
CA ALA A 39 -6.45 -1.80 -4.80
C ALA A 39 -7.39 -0.82 -4.06
N GLN A 40 -7.13 -0.61 -2.75
CA GLN A 40 -7.90 0.27 -1.87
C GLN A 40 -6.93 1.09 -1.01
N PRO A 41 -7.28 2.34 -0.67
CA PRO A 41 -6.57 3.11 0.35
C PRO A 41 -6.54 2.38 1.69
N VAL A 42 -5.48 2.60 2.46
CA VAL A 42 -5.34 2.10 3.83
C VAL A 42 -5.45 3.28 4.77
N GLU A 43 -6.30 3.17 5.79
CA GLU A 43 -6.38 4.20 6.82
C GLU A 43 -5.10 4.18 7.67
N LEU A 44 -4.41 5.32 7.68
CA LEU A 44 -3.23 5.52 8.52
C LEU A 44 -3.62 6.23 9.81
N THR A 45 -3.06 5.73 10.90
CA THR A 45 -3.19 6.28 12.26
C THR A 45 -1.80 6.43 12.85
N SER A 46 -1.67 7.16 13.95
CA SER A 46 -0.40 7.27 14.67
C SER A 46 0.19 5.91 15.04
N ALA A 47 -0.65 4.88 15.23
CA ALA A 47 -0.22 3.53 15.59
C ALA A 47 0.42 2.75 14.45
N ASN A 48 0.09 3.03 13.18
CA ASN A 48 0.58 2.26 12.03
C ASN A 48 1.44 3.09 11.05
N PHE A 49 1.36 4.42 11.09
CA PHE A 49 2.01 5.32 10.13
C PHE A 49 3.52 5.06 10.03
N GLN A 50 4.22 5.00 11.16
CA GLN A 50 5.67 4.80 11.18
C GLN A 50 6.08 3.45 10.59
N ASN A 51 5.28 2.40 10.80
CA ASN A 51 5.55 1.09 10.21
C ASN A 51 5.48 1.15 8.69
N TYR A 52 4.47 1.81 8.13
CA TYR A 52 4.36 2.00 6.68
C TYR A 52 5.50 2.83 6.11
N MET A 53 5.95 3.87 6.80
CA MET A 53 7.03 4.73 6.30
C MET A 53 8.41 4.05 6.36
N ALA A 54 8.67 3.25 7.39
CA ALA A 54 9.99 2.67 7.61
C ALA A 54 10.21 1.32 6.92
N ASN A 55 9.13 0.54 6.70
CA ASN A 55 9.24 -0.88 6.31
C ASN A 55 8.61 -1.20 4.94
N ASN A 56 8.41 -0.18 4.11
CA ASN A 56 7.81 -0.32 2.78
C ASN A 56 8.72 0.32 1.74
N ASP A 57 9.20 -0.48 0.80
CA ASP A 57 10.19 -0.03 -0.19
C ASP A 57 9.53 0.60 -1.44
N LEU A 58 8.21 0.43 -1.60
CA LEU A 58 7.46 1.07 -2.69
C LEU A 58 7.08 2.52 -2.33
N PRO A 59 7.00 3.43 -3.32
CA PRO A 59 6.50 4.78 -3.09
C PRO A 59 5.10 4.77 -2.47
N ILE A 60 4.92 5.59 -1.42
CA ILE A 60 3.63 5.75 -0.75
C ILE A 60 3.08 7.14 -1.05
N LEU A 61 1.84 7.17 -1.57
CA LEU A 61 1.04 8.38 -1.66
C LEU A 61 0.10 8.45 -0.45
N VAL A 62 0.10 9.58 0.26
CA VAL A 62 -0.71 9.79 1.47
C VAL A 62 -1.68 10.94 1.24
N ASP A 63 -2.97 10.69 1.52
CA ASP A 63 -4.00 11.73 1.60
C ASP A 63 -4.17 12.16 3.06
N PHE A 64 -3.68 13.35 3.40
CA PHE A 64 -3.90 13.96 4.72
C PHE A 64 -5.22 14.72 4.71
N TRP A 65 -6.24 14.14 5.35
CA TRP A 65 -7.61 14.64 5.31
C TRP A 65 -8.21 14.83 6.71
N ALA A 66 -9.42 15.40 6.77
CA ALA A 66 -10.19 15.54 8.00
C ALA A 66 -11.71 15.33 7.74
N PRO A 67 -12.48 14.79 8.71
CA PRO A 67 -13.91 14.47 8.50
C PRO A 67 -14.80 15.70 8.28
N TRP A 68 -14.37 16.85 8.78
CA TRP A 68 -15.05 18.14 8.60
C TRP A 68 -14.61 18.88 7.32
N CYS A 69 -13.62 18.37 6.59
CA CYS A 69 -13.14 18.96 5.34
C CYS A 69 -14.03 18.51 4.15
N SER A 70 -14.95 19.37 3.72
CA SER A 70 -15.80 19.07 2.55
C SER A 70 -15.02 18.82 1.26
N PRO A 71 -14.00 19.63 0.89
CA PRO A 71 -13.16 19.33 -0.28
C PRO A 71 -12.49 17.95 -0.20
N CYS A 72 -11.97 17.55 0.96
CA CYS A 72 -11.34 16.26 1.16
C CYS A 72 -12.33 15.10 0.97
N LYS A 73 -13.55 15.24 1.50
CA LYS A 73 -14.62 14.25 1.27
C LYS A 73 -15.00 14.11 -0.21
N MET A 74 -14.97 15.21 -0.98
CA MET A 74 -15.18 15.17 -2.42
C MET A 74 -14.01 14.49 -3.16
N MET A 75 -12.79 14.61 -2.64
CA MET A 75 -11.58 13.96 -3.21
C MET A 75 -11.50 12.46 -2.92
N ALA A 76 -12.04 11.99 -1.80
CA ALA A 76 -11.99 10.58 -1.38
C ALA A 76 -12.30 9.54 -2.48
N PRO A 77 -13.38 9.65 -3.29
CA PRO A 77 -13.65 8.70 -4.36
C PRO A 77 -12.58 8.71 -5.46
N TYR A 78 -11.99 9.87 -5.76
CA TYR A 78 -10.91 9.98 -6.75
C TYR A 78 -9.61 9.38 -6.23
N PHE A 79 -9.34 9.50 -4.92
CA PHE A 79 -8.19 8.84 -4.30
C PHE A 79 -8.35 7.31 -4.30
N ALA A 80 -9.55 6.80 -4.00
CA ALA A 80 -9.86 5.38 -4.09
C ALA A 80 -9.75 4.84 -5.53
N GLU A 81 -10.11 5.64 -6.53
CA GLU A 81 -9.93 5.29 -7.94
C GLU A 81 -8.45 5.29 -8.36
N ALA A 82 -7.67 6.28 -7.92
CA ALA A 82 -6.23 6.30 -8.12
C ALA A 82 -5.55 5.06 -7.52
N ALA A 83 -5.98 4.60 -6.33
CA ALA A 83 -5.44 3.38 -5.71
C ALA A 83 -5.64 2.13 -6.58
N LYS A 84 -6.72 2.04 -7.35
CA LYS A 84 -6.94 0.93 -8.30
C LYS A 84 -6.04 1.02 -9.52
N GLN A 85 -5.76 2.23 -10.00
CA GLN A 85 -4.95 2.46 -11.21
C GLN A 85 -3.45 2.37 -10.94
N LEU A 86 -3.02 2.79 -9.75
CA LEU A 86 -1.63 2.77 -9.30
C LEU A 86 -1.24 1.47 -8.61
N GLY A 87 -2.22 0.74 -8.06
CA GLY A 87 -2.05 -0.59 -7.47
C GLY A 87 -1.59 -1.58 -8.52
N VAL A 88 -0.27 -1.75 -8.65
CA VAL A 88 0.43 -2.65 -9.58
C VAL A 88 0.52 -2.13 -11.03
N ARG A 89 1.04 -0.90 -11.19
CA ARG A 89 1.73 -0.47 -12.42
C ARG A 89 3.19 -0.14 -12.13
N LEU A 90 3.99 -1.17 -11.86
CA LEU A 90 5.44 -1.06 -12.04
C LEU A 90 5.72 -1.52 -13.47
N HIS A 91 5.77 -0.58 -14.42
CA HIS A 91 6.33 -0.88 -15.73
C HIS A 91 7.74 -1.45 -15.53
N PRO A 92 8.14 -2.52 -16.23
CA PRO A 92 9.55 -2.80 -16.40
C PRO A 92 10.15 -1.56 -17.05
N ALA A 93 11.17 -1.00 -16.41
CA ALA A 93 12.06 -0.08 -17.10
C ALA A 93 12.71 -0.81 -18.29
#